data_AF-A0A358Q5G4-F1
#
_entry.id   AF-A0A358Q5G4-F1
#
_cell.length_a   1.000
_cell.length_b   1.000
_cell.length_c   1.000
_cell.angle_alpha   90.00
_cell.angle_beta   90.00
_cell.angle_gamma   90.00
#
_symmetry.space_group_name_H-M   'P 1'
#
loop_
_entity.id
_entity.type
_entity.pdbx_description
1 polymer ?
#
loop_
_entity_poly.entity_id
_entity_poly.type
_entity_poly.pdbx_seq_one_letter_code
_entity_poly.pdbx_strand_id
1 'polypeptide(L)'
;MEDKLSLAEFERFLDETCDSLRGDRDGEEFKEYVIAIVFLKRLNDRFNLEREFRYNKLKAQGLSQPEIEKELEKRESYRLFVPRIARWDVVIHVKQGLADYLSKAFAEIDDKNPSCLGLLNTIDFNKTTETGQKYVTDDDLIELMKRFEKLELSDDHLAF
;
A
#
# COMPACT_ATOMS: atom_id res chain seq x y z
N MET A 1 -26.27 -1.03 -6.05
CA MET A 1 -25.61 -0.71 -4.78
C MET A 1 -24.39 -1.59 -4.79
N GLU A 2 -23.20 -1.02 -4.93
CA GLU A 2 -21.98 -1.79 -4.68
C GLU A 2 -22.00 -2.23 -3.21
N ASP A 3 -21.82 -3.52 -2.98
CA ASP A 3 -21.74 -4.09 -1.64
C ASP A 3 -20.43 -3.58 -1.02
N LYS A 4 -20.55 -2.58 -0.15
CA LYS A 4 -19.41 -2.03 0.61
C LYS A 4 -18.81 -3.11 1.50
N LEU A 5 -17.49 -3.15 1.59
CA LEU A 5 -16.76 -4.07 2.45
C LEU A 5 -17.05 -3.75 3.92
N SER A 6 -17.68 -4.70 4.63
CA SER A 6 -17.91 -4.59 6.07
C SER A 6 -16.64 -4.89 6.88
N LEU A 7 -16.62 -4.42 8.14
CA LEU A 7 -15.50 -4.71 9.05
C LEU A 7 -15.32 -6.22 9.25
N ALA A 8 -16.42 -6.96 9.42
CA ALA A 8 -16.37 -8.40 9.62
C ALA A 8 -15.83 -9.16 8.39
N GLU A 9 -16.14 -8.71 7.18
CA GLU A 9 -15.58 -9.27 5.94
C GLU A 9 -14.10 -8.95 5.80
N PHE A 10 -13.70 -7.74 6.17
CA PHE A 10 -12.30 -7.33 6.17
C PHE A 10 -11.48 -8.11 7.20
N GLU A 11 -11.96 -8.25 8.43
CA GLU A 11 -11.32 -9.06 9.47
C GLU A 11 -11.19 -10.52 9.03
N ARG A 12 -12.26 -11.12 8.50
CA ARG A 12 -12.20 -12.48 7.95
C ARG A 12 -11.16 -12.63 6.84
N PHE A 13 -11.09 -11.65 5.93
CA PHE A 13 -10.08 -11.63 4.87
C PHE A 13 -8.65 -11.56 5.43
N LEU A 14 -8.42 -10.76 6.47
CA LEU A 14 -7.11 -10.65 7.12
C LEU A 14 -6.72 -11.97 7.78
N ASP A 15 -7.66 -12.61 8.51
CA ASP A 15 -7.43 -13.90 9.17
C ASP A 15 -7.11 -15.00 8.14
N GLU A 16 -7.90 -15.12 7.07
CA GLU A 16 -7.66 -16.08 5.97
C GLU A 16 -6.32 -15.84 5.27
N THR A 17 -5.90 -14.59 5.15
CA THR A 17 -4.61 -14.21 4.57
C THR A 17 -3.45 -14.57 5.50
N CYS A 18 -3.59 -14.32 6.81
CA CYS A 18 -2.61 -14.71 7.82
C CYS A 18 -2.44 -16.23 7.87
N ASP A 19 -3.54 -16.97 7.99
CA ASP A 19 -3.53 -18.43 8.09
C ASP A 19 -2.90 -19.08 6.87
N SER A 20 -3.16 -18.56 5.68
CA SER A 20 -2.67 -19.14 4.44
C SER A 20 -1.18 -18.89 4.17
N LEU A 21 -0.58 -17.84 4.75
CA LEU A 21 0.77 -17.38 4.38
C LEU A 21 1.77 -17.44 5.53
N ARG A 22 1.30 -17.46 6.78
CA ARG A 22 2.14 -17.59 7.96
C ARG A 22 2.92 -18.91 7.96
N GLY A 23 2.27 -20.00 7.57
CA GLY A 23 2.81 -21.36 7.80
C GLY A 23 3.11 -21.57 9.30
N ASP A 24 4.32 -22.03 9.60
CA ASP A 24 4.78 -22.31 10.97
C ASP A 24 5.33 -21.07 11.72
N ARG A 25 5.25 -19.88 11.13
CA ARG A 25 5.80 -18.63 11.70
C ARG A 25 4.93 -18.10 12.84
N ASP A 26 5.49 -17.19 13.66
CA ASP A 26 4.72 -16.53 14.70
C ASP A 26 3.64 -15.60 14.09
N GLY A 27 2.42 -15.67 14.63
CA GLY A 27 1.26 -14.97 14.07
C GLY A 27 1.24 -13.49 14.35
N GLU A 28 1.78 -13.08 15.49
CA GLU A 28 1.86 -11.67 15.87
C GLU A 28 2.90 -10.96 15.00
N GLU A 29 4.05 -11.59 14.79
CA GLU A 29 5.08 -11.06 13.89
C GLU A 29 4.63 -11.05 12.42
N PHE A 30 3.97 -12.11 11.93
CA PHE A 30 3.49 -12.13 10.53
C PHE A 30 2.44 -11.04 10.27
N LYS A 31 1.60 -10.74 11.27
CA LYS A 31 0.55 -9.73 11.20
C LYS A 31 1.11 -8.32 10.92
N GLU A 32 2.32 -8.00 11.37
CA GLU A 32 2.96 -6.72 11.07
C GLU A 32 3.12 -6.51 9.55
N TYR A 33 3.58 -7.53 8.83
CA TYR A 33 3.74 -7.47 7.37
C TYR A 33 2.40 -7.34 6.65
N VAL A 34 1.37 -8.07 7.10
CA VAL A 34 0.02 -7.95 6.54
C VAL A 34 -0.51 -6.53 6.73
N ILE A 35 -0.37 -5.96 7.93
CA ILE A 35 -0.76 -4.57 8.23
C ILE A 35 0.01 -3.59 7.33
N ALA A 36 1.30 -3.81 7.10
CA ALA A 36 2.12 -2.99 6.21
C ALA A 36 1.54 -2.92 4.79
N ILE A 37 1.22 -4.08 4.22
CA ILE A 37 0.72 -4.19 2.84
C ILE A 37 -0.70 -3.62 2.73
N VAL A 38 -1.57 -3.88 3.71
CA VAL A 38 -2.90 -3.26 3.83
C VAL A 38 -2.76 -1.73 3.82
N PHE A 39 -1.84 -1.22 4.64
CA PHE A 39 -1.64 0.21 4.77
C PHE A 39 -1.19 0.81 3.43
N LEU A 40 -0.21 0.19 2.76
CA LEU A 40 0.24 0.61 1.44
C LEU A 40 -0.90 0.64 0.42
N LYS A 41 -1.74 -0.41 0.40
CA LYS A 41 -2.90 -0.50 -0.50
C LYS A 41 -3.90 0.61 -0.23
N ARG A 42 -4.32 0.79 1.03
CA ARG A 42 -5.28 1.83 1.42
C ARG A 42 -4.76 3.24 1.10
N LEU A 43 -3.48 3.50 1.39
CA LEU A 43 -2.85 4.77 1.07
C LEU A 43 -2.90 5.07 -0.44
N ASN A 44 -2.60 4.06 -1.26
CA ASN A 44 -2.66 4.16 -2.71
C ASN A 44 -4.07 4.39 -3.24
N ASP A 45 -5.06 3.65 -2.74
CA ASP A 45 -6.44 3.79 -3.18
C ASP A 45 -6.98 5.18 -2.89
N ARG A 46 -6.71 5.71 -1.70
CA ARG A 46 -7.12 7.07 -1.35
C ARG A 46 -6.39 8.13 -2.19
N PHE A 47 -5.08 7.95 -2.40
CA PHE A 47 -4.30 8.87 -3.24
C PHE A 47 -4.80 8.87 -4.70
N ASN A 48 -5.15 7.71 -5.25
CA ASN A 48 -5.65 7.58 -6.61
C ASN A 48 -6.99 8.29 -6.79
N LEU A 49 -7.92 8.15 -5.82
CA LEU A 49 -9.16 8.92 -5.83
C LEU A 49 -8.91 10.43 -5.77
N GLU A 50 -8.11 10.90 -4.80
CA GLU A 50 -7.78 12.34 -4.69
C GLU A 50 -7.14 12.86 -5.99
N ARG A 51 -6.27 12.05 -6.62
CA ARG A 51 -5.61 12.37 -7.89
C ARG A 51 -6.57 12.39 -9.07
N GLU A 52 -7.54 11.49 -9.14
CA GLU A 52 -8.56 11.46 -10.19
C GLU A 52 -9.50 12.69 -10.10
N PHE A 53 -9.99 13.02 -8.90
CA PHE A 53 -10.80 14.22 -8.70
C PHE A 53 -10.05 15.48 -9.13
N ARG A 54 -8.76 15.58 -8.76
CA ARG A 54 -7.91 16.70 -9.17
C ARG A 54 -7.69 16.73 -10.68
N TYR A 55 -7.44 15.58 -11.31
CA TYR A 55 -7.29 15.47 -12.77
C TYR A 55 -8.52 16.02 -13.49
N ASN A 56 -9.71 15.58 -13.09
CA ASN A 56 -10.97 16.03 -13.69
C ASN A 56 -11.18 17.54 -13.52
N LYS A 57 -10.85 18.09 -12.34
CA LYS A 57 -10.90 19.53 -12.09
C LYS A 57 -9.95 20.34 -12.97
N LEU A 58 -8.69 19.93 -13.08
CA LEU A 58 -7.68 20.61 -13.90
C LEU A 58 -8.01 20.52 -15.40
N LYS A 59 -8.52 19.36 -15.85
CA LYS A 59 -9.02 19.17 -17.21
C LYS A 59 -10.20 20.09 -17.51
N ALA A 60 -11.14 20.24 -16.58
CA ALA A 60 -12.27 21.16 -16.73
C ALA A 60 -11.84 22.65 -16.76
N GLN A 61 -10.67 22.97 -16.19
CA GLN A 61 -10.05 24.29 -16.27
C GLN A 61 -9.32 24.55 -17.60
N GLY A 62 -9.24 23.55 -18.49
CA GLY A 62 -8.65 23.69 -19.82
C GLY A 62 -7.13 23.55 -19.87
N LEU A 63 -6.50 23.01 -18.81
CA LEU A 63 -5.05 22.73 -18.83
C LEU A 63 -4.72 21.63 -19.84
N SER A 64 -3.54 21.74 -20.45
CA SER A 64 -3.01 20.68 -21.32
C SER A 64 -2.56 19.45 -20.52
N GLN A 65 -2.51 18.29 -21.16
CA GLN A 65 -2.10 17.03 -20.51
C GLN A 65 -0.74 17.14 -19.77
N PRO A 66 0.33 17.73 -20.34
CA PRO A 66 1.60 17.89 -19.64
C PRO A 66 1.52 18.80 -18.40
N GLU A 67 0.69 19.84 -18.46
CA GLU A 67 0.47 20.73 -17.32
C GLU A 67 -0.30 20.02 -16.20
N ILE A 68 -1.33 19.26 -16.56
CA ILE A 68 -2.09 18.46 -15.59
C ILE A 68 -1.15 17.48 -14.89
N GLU A 69 -0.34 16.74 -15.64
CA GLU A 69 0.63 15.81 -15.04
C GLU A 69 1.59 16.50 -14.09
N LYS A 70 2.10 17.69 -14.43
CA LYS A 70 2.94 18.47 -13.53
C LYS A 70 2.20 18.88 -12.25
N GLU A 71 0.94 19.29 -12.36
CA GLU A 71 0.12 19.70 -11.22
C GLU A 71 -0.33 18.53 -10.32
N LEU A 72 -0.45 17.32 -10.87
CA LEU A 72 -0.78 16.10 -10.11
C LEU A 72 0.40 15.52 -9.33
N GLU A 73 1.62 15.97 -9.61
CA GLU A 73 2.83 15.49 -8.92
C GLU A 73 3.32 16.46 -7.83
N LYS A 74 2.61 17.58 -7.64
CA LYS A 74 2.88 18.54 -6.57
C LYS A 74 2.42 17.97 -5.24
N ARG A 75 3.36 17.57 -4.37
CA ARG A 75 3.08 17.04 -3.02
C ARG A 75 2.05 17.91 -2.30
N GLU A 76 2.28 19.21 -2.23
CA GLU A 76 1.47 20.19 -1.47
C GLU A 76 -0.01 20.23 -1.86
N SER A 77 -0.37 19.61 -2.99
CA SER A 77 -1.75 19.44 -3.44
C SER A 77 -2.52 18.35 -2.71
N TYR A 78 -1.83 17.52 -1.91
CA TYR A 78 -2.36 16.33 -1.28
C TYR A 78 -2.10 16.36 0.23
N ARG A 79 -3.05 15.83 1.00
CA ARG A 79 -2.83 15.60 2.44
C ARG A 79 -1.84 14.47 2.67
N LEU A 80 -1.98 13.40 1.89
CA LEU A 80 -1.09 12.25 1.84
C LEU A 80 -0.65 12.04 0.40
N PHE A 81 0.63 12.16 0.13
CA PHE A 81 1.20 12.02 -1.20
C PHE A 81 1.87 10.65 -1.35
N VAL A 82 1.53 9.91 -2.41
CA VAL A 82 2.21 8.65 -2.72
C VAL A 82 3.26 8.90 -3.81
N PRO A 83 4.56 8.82 -3.49
CA PRO A 83 5.62 8.96 -4.46
C PRO A 83 5.56 7.84 -5.50
N ARG A 84 6.05 8.11 -6.72
CA ARG A 84 5.97 7.16 -7.85
C ARG A 84 6.49 5.77 -7.52
N ILE A 85 7.59 5.69 -6.77
CA ILE A 85 8.19 4.40 -6.39
C ILE A 85 7.29 3.57 -5.48
N ALA A 86 6.39 4.19 -4.72
CA ALA A 86 5.51 3.52 -3.77
C ALA A 86 4.08 3.37 -4.30
N ARG A 87 3.85 3.69 -5.58
CA ARG A 87 2.53 3.50 -6.18
C ARG A 87 2.25 2.01 -6.37
N TRP A 88 1.03 1.60 -6.07
CA TRP A 88 0.63 0.19 -6.09
C TRP A 88 0.90 -0.47 -7.44
N ASP A 89 0.58 0.23 -8.54
CA ASP A 89 0.82 -0.20 -9.92
C ASP A 89 2.31 -0.34 -10.25
N VAL A 90 3.20 0.32 -9.51
CA VAL A 90 4.65 0.16 -9.68
C VAL A 90 5.17 -0.99 -8.81
N VAL A 91 4.80 -1.01 -7.53
CA VAL A 91 5.31 -1.98 -6.55
C VAL A 91 4.92 -3.41 -6.93
N ILE A 92 3.70 -3.63 -7.45
CA ILE A 92 3.21 -4.97 -7.79
C ILE A 92 3.98 -5.66 -8.93
N HIS A 93 4.72 -4.89 -9.73
CA HIS A 93 5.54 -5.41 -10.82
C HIS A 93 6.95 -5.83 -10.37
N VAL A 94 7.31 -5.58 -9.11
CA VAL A 94 8.62 -5.95 -8.55
C VAL A 94 8.61 -7.43 -8.18
N LYS A 95 9.36 -8.25 -8.94
CA LYS A 95 9.40 -9.71 -8.77
C LYS A 95 10.60 -10.22 -7.95
N GLN A 96 11.62 -9.39 -7.75
CA GLN A 96 12.85 -9.74 -7.05
C GLN A 96 13.31 -8.54 -6.22
N GLY A 97 13.78 -8.80 -5.00
CA GLY A 97 14.16 -7.75 -4.05
C GLY A 97 12.96 -6.92 -3.60
N LEU A 98 11.76 -7.53 -3.53
CA LEU A 98 10.55 -6.81 -3.14
C LEU A 98 10.65 -6.28 -1.71
N ALA A 99 11.26 -7.04 -0.80
CA ALA A 99 11.55 -6.58 0.56
C ALA A 99 12.33 -5.25 0.57
N ASP A 100 13.47 -5.19 -0.11
CA ASP A 100 14.31 -3.98 -0.20
C ASP A 100 13.59 -2.83 -0.90
N TYR A 101 12.79 -3.15 -1.91
CA TYR A 101 12.00 -2.18 -2.64
C TYR A 101 10.92 -1.56 -1.75
N LEU A 102 10.19 -2.37 -0.98
CA LEU A 102 9.19 -1.92 -0.02
C LEU A 102 9.82 -1.04 1.05
N SER A 103 10.96 -1.41 1.63
CA SER A 103 11.68 -0.57 2.59
C SER A 103 11.99 0.82 2.02
N LYS A 104 12.45 0.91 0.77
CA LYS A 104 12.70 2.19 0.08
C LYS A 104 11.41 2.98 -0.20
N ALA A 105 10.37 2.29 -0.65
CA ALA A 105 9.07 2.88 -0.95
C ALA A 105 8.44 3.49 0.32
N PHE A 106 8.50 2.79 1.44
CA PHE A 106 7.96 3.23 2.73
C PHE A 106 8.75 4.43 3.28
N ALA A 107 10.08 4.40 3.17
CA ALA A 107 10.93 5.54 3.54
C ALA A 107 10.62 6.81 2.70
N GLU A 108 10.42 6.68 1.39
CA GLU A 108 10.06 7.82 0.54
C GLU A 108 8.64 8.34 0.81
N ILE A 109 7.69 7.45 1.15
CA ILE A 109 6.36 7.87 1.64
C ILE A 109 6.53 8.74 2.90
N ASP A 110 7.32 8.31 3.87
CA ASP A 110 7.49 9.04 5.12
C ASP A 110 8.19 10.40 4.89
N ASP A 111 9.25 10.44 4.07
CA ASP A 111 9.94 11.67 3.66
C ASP A 111 8.98 12.68 3.00
N LYS A 112 8.09 12.20 2.12
CA LYS A 112 7.11 13.06 1.44
C LYS A 112 5.91 13.41 2.31
N ASN A 113 5.72 12.77 3.46
CA ASN A 113 4.59 13.00 4.37
C ASN A 113 5.04 13.24 5.82
N PRO A 114 5.86 14.28 6.08
CA PRO A 114 6.28 14.65 7.43
C PRO A 114 5.03 14.92 8.27
N SER A 115 4.85 14.10 9.33
CA SER A 115 3.72 14.02 10.29
C SER A 115 2.81 12.79 10.21
N CYS A 116 2.95 11.90 9.21
CA CYS A 116 1.98 10.80 9.05
C CYS A 116 2.40 9.43 9.59
N LEU A 117 3.67 8.99 9.48
CA LEU A 117 3.94 7.56 9.32
C LEU A 117 5.16 7.00 10.06
N GLY A 118 5.35 7.38 11.33
CA GLY A 118 6.30 6.69 12.21
C GLY A 118 6.10 5.17 12.30
N LEU A 119 4.93 4.64 11.90
CA LEU A 119 4.59 3.22 11.82
C LEU A 119 5.22 2.48 10.62
N LEU A 120 5.52 3.16 9.51
CA LEU A 120 6.00 2.48 8.30
C LEU A 120 7.48 2.10 8.36
N ASN A 121 8.25 2.84 9.15
CA ASN A 121 9.67 2.60 9.33
C ASN A 121 9.97 1.53 10.40
N THR A 122 8.96 0.96 11.06
CA THR A 122 9.17 -0.06 12.12
C THR A 122 9.27 -1.48 11.57
N ILE A 123 8.88 -1.70 10.31
CA ILE A 123 8.74 -3.04 9.74
C ILE A 123 10.01 -3.38 8.95
N ASP A 124 10.70 -4.44 9.40
CA ASP A 124 11.88 -4.96 8.72
C ASP A 124 11.50 -6.09 7.76
N PHE A 125 11.28 -5.74 6.48
CA PHE A 125 11.02 -6.71 5.41
C PHE A 125 12.20 -7.66 5.13
N ASN A 126 13.39 -7.36 5.65
CA ASN A 126 14.59 -8.18 5.50
C ASN A 126 14.96 -8.96 6.76
N LYS A 127 14.05 -9.02 7.75
CA LYS A 127 14.24 -9.81 8.96
C LYS A 127 14.58 -11.26 8.62
N THR A 128 15.56 -11.81 9.33
CA THR A 128 15.96 -13.22 9.21
C THR A 128 15.63 -14.00 10.48
N THR A 129 15.31 -15.28 10.33
CA THR A 129 15.17 -16.24 11.43
C THR A 129 16.53 -16.54 12.08
N GLU A 130 16.52 -17.25 13.20
CA GLU A 130 17.75 -17.73 13.86
C GLU A 130 18.61 -18.63 12.96
N THR A 131 17.99 -19.27 11.96
CA THR A 131 18.66 -20.12 10.97
C THR A 131 19.26 -19.34 9.80
N GLY A 132 19.12 -18.01 9.79
CA GLY A 132 19.64 -17.12 8.74
C GLY A 132 18.78 -17.06 7.47
N GLN A 133 17.59 -17.67 7.48
CA GLN A 133 16.64 -17.60 6.38
C GLN A 133 15.78 -16.34 6.50
N LYS A 134 15.28 -15.79 5.39
CA LYS A 134 14.32 -14.67 5.45
C LYS A 134 13.06 -15.09 6.21
N TYR A 135 12.61 -14.26 7.14
CA TYR A 135 11.36 -14.47 7.87
C TYR A 135 10.16 -14.35 6.93
N VAL A 136 10.17 -13.38 6.01
CA VAL A 136 9.22 -13.28 4.90
C VAL A 136 10.00 -13.25 3.59
N THR A 137 9.65 -14.16 2.68
CA THR A 137 10.28 -14.23 1.36
C THR A 137 9.64 -13.24 0.39
N ASP A 138 10.34 -12.94 -0.71
CA ASP A 138 9.74 -12.12 -1.77
C ASP A 138 8.48 -12.78 -2.36
N ASP A 139 8.44 -14.12 -2.44
CA ASP A 139 7.26 -14.86 -2.90
C ASP A 139 6.06 -14.68 -1.96
N ASP A 140 6.29 -14.72 -0.64
CA ASP A 140 5.22 -14.45 0.34
C ASP A 140 4.67 -13.01 0.19
N LEU A 141 5.57 -12.02 0.03
CA LEU A 141 5.19 -10.62 -0.16
C LEU A 141 4.43 -10.41 -1.48
N ILE A 142 4.85 -11.07 -2.56
CA ILE A 142 4.17 -11.04 -3.86
C ILE A 142 2.77 -11.64 -3.73
N GLU A 143 2.63 -12.76 -3.02
CA GLU A 143 1.32 -13.39 -2.80
C GLU A 143 0.41 -12.53 -1.91
N LEU A 144 0.95 -11.90 -0.86
CA LEU A 144 0.23 -10.89 -0.07
C LEU A 144 -0.30 -9.77 -0.98
N MET A 145 0.58 -9.16 -1.78
CA MET A 145 0.19 -8.07 -2.69
C MET A 145 -0.92 -8.49 -3.65
N LYS A 146 -0.83 -9.68 -4.27
CA LYS A 146 -1.87 -10.20 -5.17
C LYS A 146 -3.22 -10.39 -4.48
N ARG A 147 -3.23 -10.81 -3.21
CA ARG A 147 -4.48 -10.94 -2.44
C ARG A 147 -5.14 -9.58 -2.22
N PHE A 148 -4.34 -8.59 -1.82
CA PHE A 148 -4.83 -7.23 -1.59
C PHE A 148 -5.17 -6.46 -2.86
N GLU A 149 -4.63 -6.83 -4.02
CA GLU A 149 -4.95 -6.19 -5.30
C GLU A 149 -6.44 -6.26 -5.64
N LYS A 150 -7.12 -7.33 -5.21
CA LYS A 150 -8.56 -7.54 -5.45
C LYS A 150 -9.47 -6.72 -4.53
N LEU A 151 -8.91 -6.07 -3.51
CA LEU A 151 -9.67 -5.26 -2.58
C LEU A 151 -9.59 -3.80 -2.99
N GLU A 152 -10.73 -3.10 -2.94
CA GLU A 152 -10.77 -1.64 -3.01
C GLU A 152 -10.93 -1.10 -1.60
N LEU A 153 -9.87 -0.48 -1.07
CA LEU A 153 -9.80 0.03 0.31
C LEU A 153 -9.98 1.56 0.37
N SER A 154 -10.66 2.12 -0.62
CA SER A 154 -11.05 3.52 -0.61
C SER A 154 -12.25 3.79 0.31
N ASP A 155 -12.36 4.99 0.85
CA ASP A 155 -13.37 5.32 1.87
C ASP A 155 -14.82 5.11 1.36
N ASP A 156 -15.07 5.25 0.05
CA ASP A 156 -16.39 5.02 -0.53
C ASP A 156 -16.79 3.53 -0.58
N HIS A 157 -15.81 2.62 -0.59
CA HIS A 157 -15.98 1.17 -0.65
C HIS A 157 -15.98 0.48 0.71
N LEU A 158 -15.64 1.20 1.80
CA LEU A 158 -15.67 0.70 3.16
C LEU A 158 -16.99 1.10 3.86
N ALA A 159 -17.55 0.18 4.64
CA ALA A 159 -18.76 0.43 5.44
C ALA A 159 -18.45 0.90 6.88
N PHE A 160 -17.18 1.20 7.20
CA PHE A 160 -16.68 1.48 8.55
C PHE A 160 -15.59 2.56 8.57
#